data_AF-A0A7J0CD70-F1
#
_entry.id   AF-A0A7J0CD70-F1
#
_cell.length_a   1.000
_cell.length_b   1.000
_cell.length_c   1.000
_cell.angle_alpha   90.00
_cell.angle_beta   90.00
_cell.angle_gamma   90.00
#
_symmetry.space_group_name_H-M   'P 1'
#
loop_
_entity.id
_entity.type
_entity.pdbx_description
1 polymer ?
#
loop_
_entity_poly.entity_id
_entity_poly.type
_entity_poly.pdbx_seq_one_letter_code
_entity_poly.pdbx_strand_id
1 'polypeptide(L)'
;MAGDPNTKVRYESVQEMANRIRVVSRNIIKDLAEMDAALKVVTDTWDGDAHAEYVTLQGKYKGKADHMKDRLEQVAKIIETGKDSYRSTDVKASRLFTESY
;
A
#
# COMPACT_ATOMS: atom_id res chain seq x y z
N MET A 1 -32.59 -9.17 -10.78
CA MET A 1 -32.27 -8.45 -9.54
C MET A 1 -31.24 -7.37 -9.85
N ALA A 2 -31.60 -6.10 -9.68
CA ALA A 2 -30.68 -4.98 -9.83
C ALA A 2 -29.72 -4.98 -8.63
N GLY A 3 -28.42 -4.90 -8.88
CA GLY A 3 -27.42 -4.87 -7.81
C GLY A 3 -27.73 -3.75 -6.82
N ASP A 4 -27.77 -4.09 -5.53
CA ASP A 4 -28.08 -3.15 -4.46
C ASP A 4 -27.12 -1.94 -4.52
N PRO A 5 -27.63 -0.70 -4.62
CA PRO A 5 -26.83 0.51 -4.67
C PRO A 5 -25.82 0.63 -3.53
N ASN A 6 -26.14 0.13 -2.33
CA ASN A 6 -25.24 0.14 -1.18
C ASN A 6 -24.00 -0.72 -1.42
N THR A 7 -24.14 -1.86 -2.08
CA THR A 7 -23.01 -2.75 -2.34
C THR A 7 -22.08 -2.14 -3.38
N LYS A 8 -22.63 -1.48 -4.42
CA LYS A 8 -21.84 -0.78 -5.45
C LYS A 8 -21.05 0.40 -4.87
N VAL A 9 -21.68 1.24 -4.04
CA VAL A 9 -21.02 2.37 -3.36
C VAL A 9 -19.92 1.90 -2.39
N ARG A 10 -20.13 0.76 -1.71
CA ARG A 10 -19.09 0.13 -0.88
C ARG A 10 -17.91 -0.39 -1.71
N TYR A 11 -18.13 -0.95 -2.89
CA TYR A 11 -17.02 -1.44 -3.72
C TYR A 11 -16.15 -0.32 -4.30
N GLU A 12 -16.74 0.79 -4.72
CA GLU A 12 -15.99 1.96 -5.20
C GLU A 12 -15.16 2.57 -4.07
N SER A 13 -15.72 2.73 -2.87
CA SER A 13 -15.00 3.29 -1.71
C SER A 13 -13.85 2.39 -1.22
N VAL A 14 -14.02 1.06 -1.26
CA VAL A 14 -12.94 0.10 -0.95
C VAL A 14 -11.80 0.17 -1.97
N GLN A 15 -12.12 0.24 -3.27
CA GLN A 15 -11.11 0.39 -4.32
C GLN A 15 -10.37 1.73 -4.20
N GLU A 16 -11.10 2.80 -3.90
CA GLU A 16 -10.53 4.12 -3.69
C GLU A 16 -9.56 4.12 -2.50
N MET A 17 -9.91 3.44 -1.40
CA MET A 17 -9.04 3.30 -0.23
C MET A 17 -7.75 2.54 -0.54
N ALA A 18 -7.84 1.40 -1.24
CA ALA A 18 -6.66 0.66 -1.69
C ALA A 18 -5.75 1.52 -2.60
N ASN A 19 -6.35 2.30 -3.50
CA ASN A 19 -5.61 3.22 -4.37
C ASN A 19 -4.93 4.35 -3.57
N ARG A 20 -5.61 4.94 -2.58
CA ARG A 20 -5.04 5.95 -1.67
C ARG A 20 -3.85 5.39 -0.90
N ILE A 21 -3.94 4.17 -0.38
CA ILE A 21 -2.83 3.51 0.34
C ILE A 21 -1.62 3.35 -0.60
N ARG A 22 -1.84 2.94 -1.85
CA ARG A 22 -0.75 2.85 -2.85
C ARG A 22 -0.13 4.21 -3.16
N VAL A 23 -0.92 5.27 -3.25
CA VAL A 23 -0.41 6.65 -3.45
C VAL A 23 0.48 7.05 -2.28
N VAL A 24 0.01 6.90 -1.05
CA VAL A 24 0.80 7.23 0.16
C VAL A 24 2.09 6.42 0.20
N SER A 25 2.02 5.12 -0.11
CA SER A 25 3.21 4.25 -0.17
C SER A 25 4.25 4.76 -1.17
N ARG A 26 3.82 5.18 -2.36
CA ARG A 26 4.73 5.76 -3.37
C ARG A 26 5.33 7.07 -2.92
N ASN A 27 4.56 7.93 -2.26
CA ASN A 27 5.05 9.20 -1.75
C ASN A 27 6.14 8.98 -0.69
N ILE A 28 5.94 8.04 0.24
CA ILE A 28 6.95 7.70 1.26
C ILE A 28 8.28 7.28 0.60
N ILE A 29 8.24 6.44 -0.44
CA ILE A 29 9.44 6.02 -1.17
C ILE A 29 10.13 7.21 -1.83
N LYS A 30 9.34 8.11 -2.42
CA LYS A 30 9.86 9.31 -3.08
C LYS A 30 10.55 10.22 -2.06
N ASP A 31 9.91 10.48 -0.92
CA ASP A 31 10.45 11.33 0.14
C ASP A 31 11.77 10.77 0.68
N LEU A 32 11.87 9.44 0.81
CA LEU A 32 13.10 8.77 1.22
C LEU A 32 14.21 8.86 0.17
N ALA A 33 13.87 8.74 -1.11
CA ALA A 33 14.84 8.93 -2.19
C ALA A 33 15.34 10.39 -2.26
N GLU A 34 14.46 11.36 -2.00
CA GLU A 34 14.82 12.78 -1.91
C GLU A 34 15.72 13.05 -0.70
N MET A 35 15.41 12.47 0.47
CA MET A 35 16.28 12.53 1.64
C MET A 35 17.66 11.95 1.34
N ASP A 36 17.72 10.80 0.66
CA ASP A 36 18.97 10.14 0.30
C ASP A 36 19.84 11.01 -0.61
N ALA A 37 19.22 11.61 -1.62
CA ALA A 37 19.90 12.52 -2.54
C ALA A 37 20.43 13.77 -1.83
N ALA A 38 19.64 14.36 -0.93
CA ALA A 38 20.04 15.54 -0.17
C ALA A 38 21.21 15.23 0.79
N LEU A 39 21.17 14.08 1.45
CA LEU A 39 22.23 13.65 2.36
C LEU A 39 23.52 13.29 1.62
N LYS A 40 23.44 12.71 0.42
CA LYS A 40 24.61 12.36 -0.39
C LYS A 40 25.52 13.58 -0.66
N VAL A 41 24.91 14.72 -0.97
CA VAL A 41 25.62 16.00 -1.19
C VAL A 41 26.41 16.42 0.05
N VAL A 42 25.88 16.16 1.24
CA VAL A 42 26.52 16.50 2.52
C VAL A 42 27.60 15.48 2.87
N THR A 43 27.33 14.20 2.66
CA THR A 43 28.23 13.10 3.06
C THR A 43 29.45 12.96 2.18
N ASP A 44 29.43 13.52 0.97
CA ASP A 44 30.63 13.64 0.12
C ASP A 44 31.70 14.57 0.73
N THR A 45 31.33 15.38 1.73
CA THR A 45 32.27 16.25 2.46
C THR A 45 32.74 15.67 3.79
N TRP A 46 32.26 14.48 4.18
CA TRP A 46 32.59 13.86 5.46
C TRP A 46 33.81 12.95 5.34
N ASP A 47 34.79 13.15 6.21
CA ASP A 47 36.01 12.34 6.26
C ASP A 47 35.73 10.93 6.79
N GLY A 48 36.60 9.97 6.43
CA GLY A 48 36.28 8.53 6.24
C GLY A 48 35.40 7.80 7.27
N ASP A 49 35.54 8.06 8.57
CA ASP A 49 34.76 7.36 9.61
C ASP A 49 33.30 7.81 9.63
N ALA A 50 33.03 9.10 9.43
CA ALA A 50 31.67 9.64 9.38
C ALA A 50 30.92 9.18 8.12
N HIS A 51 31.66 9.00 7.01
CA HIS A 51 31.10 8.42 5.78
C HIS A 51 30.68 6.96 5.99
N ALA A 52 31.51 6.15 6.66
CA ALA A 52 31.22 4.73 6.92
C ALA A 52 29.99 4.54 7.84
N GLU A 53 29.87 5.34 8.89
CA GLU A 53 28.68 5.32 9.76
C GLU A 53 27.41 5.74 9.00
N TYR A 54 27.52 6.77 8.15
CA TYR A 54 26.40 7.21 7.33
C TYR A 54 25.91 6.11 6.38
N VAL A 55 26.80 5.45 5.64
CA VAL A 55 26.43 4.34 4.74
C VAL A 55 25.69 3.23 5.50
N THR A 56 26.13 2.95 6.74
CA THR A 56 25.46 1.98 7.61
C THR A 56 24.06 2.43 8.01
N LEU A 57 23.89 3.72 8.34
CA LEU A 57 22.60 4.31 8.70
C LEU A 57 21.64 4.33 7.50
N GLN A 58 22.14 4.71 6.33
CA GLN A 58 21.42 4.73 5.05
C GLN A 58 20.83 3.35 4.73
N GLY A 59 21.63 2.29 4.86
CA GLY A 59 21.16 0.92 4.65
C GLY A 59 20.01 0.54 5.59
N LYS A 60 20.08 0.94 6.87
CA LYS A 60 19.01 0.70 7.85
C LYS A 60 17.73 1.45 7.50
N TYR A 61 17.84 2.72 7.10
CA TYR A 61 16.68 3.53 6.72
C TYR A 61 16.00 2.96 5.47
N LYS A 62 16.76 2.59 4.45
CA LYS A 62 16.24 1.94 3.25
C LYS A 62 15.54 0.62 3.56
N GLY A 63 16.12 -0.23 4.41
CA GLY A 63 15.47 -1.47 4.83
C GLY A 63 14.13 -1.25 5.54
N LYS A 64 14.05 -0.23 6.42
CA LYS A 64 12.79 0.12 7.10
C LYS A 64 11.74 0.66 6.12
N ALA A 65 12.17 1.42 5.13
CA ALA A 65 11.31 1.95 4.08
C ALA A 65 10.69 0.85 3.20
N ASP A 66 11.53 -0.07 2.73
CA ASP A 66 11.09 -1.20 1.92
C ASP A 66 10.10 -2.07 2.72
N HIS A 67 10.40 -2.33 4.00
CA HIS A 67 9.47 -3.03 4.88
C HIS A 67 8.14 -2.28 5.03
N MET A 68 8.15 -0.94 5.17
CA MET A 68 6.92 -0.15 5.26
C MET A 68 6.10 -0.22 3.98
N LYS A 69 6.74 -0.16 2.81
CA LYS A 69 6.09 -0.38 1.51
C LYS A 69 5.40 -1.73 1.47
N ASP A 70 6.12 -2.79 1.81
CA ASP A 70 5.60 -4.15 1.73
C ASP A 70 4.40 -4.35 2.65
N ARG A 71 4.41 -3.75 3.84
CA ARG A 71 3.28 -3.77 4.77
C ARG A 71 2.08 -2.99 4.25
N LEU A 72 2.28 -1.81 3.68
CA LEU A 72 1.19 -1.03 3.09
C LEU A 72 0.61 -1.72 1.85
N GLU A 73 1.43 -2.39 1.05
CA GLU A 73 0.98 -3.19 -0.08
C GLU A 73 0.19 -4.43 0.37
N GLN A 74 0.61 -5.09 1.45
CA GLN A 74 -0.17 -6.16 2.08
C GLN A 74 -1.54 -5.66 2.55
N VAL A 75 -1.60 -4.50 3.21
CA VAL A 75 -2.88 -3.90 3.64
C VAL A 75 -3.77 -3.58 2.44
N ALA A 76 -3.21 -2.97 1.39
CA ALA A 76 -3.94 -2.68 0.16
C ALA A 76 -4.49 -3.97 -0.49
N LYS A 77 -3.70 -5.04 -0.53
CA LYS A 77 -4.14 -6.37 -1.01
C LYS A 77 -5.27 -6.91 -0.16
N ILE A 78 -5.15 -6.93 1.17
CA ILE A 78 -6.20 -7.42 2.09
C ILE A 78 -7.52 -6.68 1.85
N ILE A 79 -7.47 -5.36 1.69
CA ILE A 79 -8.64 -4.53 1.41
C ILE A 79 -9.29 -4.91 0.06
N GLU A 80 -8.49 -5.19 -0.97
CA GLU A 80 -8.99 -5.66 -2.27
C GLU A 80 -9.57 -7.09 -2.20
N THR A 81 -8.87 -8.04 -1.57
CA THR A 81 -9.36 -9.43 -1.45
C THR A 81 -10.62 -9.52 -0.58
N GLY A 82 -10.75 -8.66 0.42
CA GLY A 82 -11.98 -8.52 1.21
C GLY A 82 -13.20 -8.19 0.32
N LYS A 83 -13.01 -7.39 -0.72
CA LYS A 83 -14.03 -7.10 -1.74
C LYS A 83 -14.36 -8.33 -2.60
N ASP A 84 -13.37 -9.13 -3.00
CA ASP A 84 -13.62 -10.35 -3.79
C ASP A 84 -14.36 -11.42 -2.98
N SER A 85 -14.05 -11.56 -1.69
CA SER A 85 -14.76 -12.47 -0.79
C SER A 85 -16.22 -12.05 -0.56
N TYR A 86 -16.48 -10.74 -0.47
CA TYR A 86 -17.84 -10.20 -0.37
C TYR A 86 -18.64 -10.42 -1.67
N ARG A 87 -18.02 -10.20 -2.84
CA ARG A 87 -18.63 -10.42 -4.15
C ARG A 87 -19.00 -11.88 -4.37
N SER A 88 -18.09 -12.81 -4.02
CA SER A 88 -18.33 -14.25 -4.09
C SER A 88 -19.54 -14.67 -3.24
N THR A 89 -19.62 -14.13 -2.03
CA THR A 89 -20.69 -14.44 -1.08
C THR A 89 -22.03 -13.89 -1.55
N ASP A 90 -22.06 -12.65 -2.04
CA ASP A 90 -23.28 -12.00 -2.55
C ASP A 90 -23.82 -12.69 -3.82
N VAL A 91 -22.93 -13.09 -4.74
CA VAL A 91 -23.32 -13.87 -5.94
C VAL A 91 -23.84 -15.25 -5.56
N LYS A 92 -23.21 -15.94 -4.60
CA LYS A 92 -23.71 -17.23 -4.10
C LYS A 92 -25.07 -17.08 -3.42
N ALA A 93 -25.23 -16.09 -2.56
CA ALA A 93 -26.49 -15.82 -1.88
C ALA A 93 -27.60 -15.46 -2.88
N SER A 94 -27.31 -14.59 -3.86
CA SER A 94 -28.26 -14.22 -4.91
C SER A 94 -28.70 -15.41 -5.77
N ARG A 95 -27.80 -16.35 -6.08
CA ARG A 95 -28.14 -17.60 -6.78
C ARG A 95 -29.05 -18.50 -5.93
N LEU A 96 -28.72 -18.67 -4.64
CA LEU A 96 -29.54 -19.45 -3.70
C LEU A 96 -30.95 -18.87 -3.52
N PHE A 97 -31.11 -17.54 -3.57
CA PHE A 97 -32.42 -16.88 -3.53
C PHE A 97 -33.20 -16.91 -4.85
N THR A 98 -32.57 -17.23 -5.98
CA THR A 98 -33.23 -17.29 -7.30
C THR A 98 -33.78 -18.68 -7.61
N GLU A 99 -33.25 -19.75 -7.01
CA GLU A 99 -33.78 -21.12 -7.15
C GLU A 99 -34.94 -21.46 -6.19
N SER A 100 -35.28 -20.57 -5.26
CA SER A 100 -36.32 -20.78 -4.24
C SER A 100 -37.70 -20.22 -4.60
N TYR A 101 -38.01 -20.02 -5.89
CA TYR A 101 -39.34 -19.64 -6.39
C TYR A 101 -39.79 -20.54 -7.52
#